data_AF-A0A1I5U668-F1
#
_entry.id   AF-A0A1I5U668-F1
#
_cell.length_a   1.000
_cell.length_b   1.000
_cell.length_c   1.000
_cell.angle_alpha   90.00
_cell.angle_beta   90.00
_cell.angle_gamma   90.00
#
_symmetry.space_group_name_H-M   'P 1'
#
loop_
_entity.id
_entity.type
_entity.pdbx_description
1 polymer ?
#
loop_
_entity_poly.entity_id
_entity_poly.type
_entity_poly.pdbx_seq_one_letter_code
_entity_poly.pdbx_strand_id
1 'polypeptide(L)'
;MNVYLHLKTINHHKWLVMTHCFRLGLIRQGLLHDLSKYNPVELFPGCKYYTPGKSPHFKARQELGLSEAWLHHKGRNKHHFEYWIDYEQKSKGLAGMKMPLRYVVEMFVDRMCACKNYYGEAYTCRSPWEYYERNKKYYLMHPDTQALLEELLLMLRDEGEEKTFRYIRTRVLKGKRKY
;
A
#
# COMPACT_ATOMS: atom_id res chain seq x y z
N MET A 1 -19.57 -17.29 5.34
CA MET A 1 -18.26 -16.66 5.63
C MET A 1 -17.22 -17.29 4.73
N ASN A 2 -16.46 -16.51 3.96
CA ASN A 2 -15.61 -17.05 2.88
C ASN A 2 -14.13 -17.09 3.29
N VAL A 3 -13.81 -17.93 4.27
CA VAL A 3 -12.47 -17.99 4.89
C VAL A 3 -11.38 -18.36 3.89
N TYR A 4 -11.59 -19.45 3.14
CA TYR A 4 -10.62 -19.93 2.16
C TYR A 4 -10.28 -18.88 1.10
N LEU A 5 -11.32 -18.24 0.53
CA LEU A 5 -11.13 -17.24 -0.52
C LEU A 5 -10.42 -15.99 0.01
N HIS A 6 -10.75 -15.54 1.23
CA HIS A 6 -10.07 -14.40 1.84
C HIS A 6 -8.58 -14.70 2.09
N LEU A 7 -8.28 -15.86 2.68
CA LEU A 7 -6.90 -16.29 2.91
C LEU A 7 -6.12 -16.42 1.61
N LYS A 8 -6.71 -17.00 0.56
CA LYS A 8 -6.10 -17.08 -0.77
C LYS A 8 -5.74 -15.69 -1.31
N THR A 9 -6.66 -14.72 -1.21
CA THR A 9 -6.43 -13.35 -1.68
C THR A 9 -5.31 -12.63 -0.92
N ILE A 10 -5.28 -12.72 0.42
CA ILE A 10 -4.25 -12.01 1.21
C ILE A 10 -2.88 -12.69 1.09
N ASN A 11 -2.84 -14.03 0.98
CA ASN A 11 -1.59 -14.77 0.80
C ASN A 11 -0.97 -14.50 -0.57
N HIS A 12 -1.79 -14.43 -1.64
CA HIS A 12 -1.29 -14.09 -2.96
C HIS A 12 -0.73 -12.66 -3.01
N HIS A 13 -1.45 -11.69 -2.42
CA HIS A 13 -0.96 -10.31 -2.26
C HIS A 13 0.39 -10.26 -1.55
N LYS A 14 0.47 -10.89 -0.37
CA LYS A 14 1.69 -10.93 0.43
C LYS A 14 2.86 -11.52 -0.35
N TRP A 15 2.63 -12.61 -1.08
CA TRP A 15 3.66 -13.24 -1.90
C TRP A 15 4.15 -12.33 -3.04
N LEU A 16 3.25 -11.61 -3.71
CA LEU A 16 3.61 -10.63 -4.74
C LEU A 16 4.47 -9.52 -4.14
N VAL A 17 4.05 -8.92 -3.02
CA VAL A 17 4.80 -7.85 -2.35
C VAL A 17 6.17 -8.35 -1.91
N MET A 18 6.22 -9.53 -1.28
CA MET A 18 7.48 -10.16 -0.86
C MET A 18 8.45 -10.32 -2.02
N THR A 19 8.00 -10.88 -3.14
CA THR A 19 8.83 -11.08 -4.34
C THR A 19 9.41 -9.77 -4.87
N HIS A 20 8.60 -8.72 -4.96
CA HIS A 20 9.05 -7.43 -5.48
C HIS A 20 9.95 -6.67 -4.49
N CYS A 21 9.64 -6.72 -3.19
CA CYS A 21 10.51 -6.20 -2.13
C CYS A 21 11.89 -6.89 -2.17
N PHE A 22 11.95 -8.20 -2.39
CA PHE A 22 13.21 -8.93 -2.49
C PHE A 22 14.04 -8.50 -3.69
N ARG A 23 13.39 -8.29 -4.86
CA ARG A 23 14.05 -7.73 -6.05
C ARG A 23 14.69 -6.36 -5.79
N LEU A 24 14.16 -5.59 -4.83
CA LEU A 24 14.65 -4.27 -4.42
C LEU A 24 15.65 -4.31 -3.25
N GLY A 25 15.92 -5.48 -2.67
CA GLY A 25 16.77 -5.64 -1.47
C GLY A 25 16.08 -5.33 -0.14
N LEU A 26 14.75 -5.14 -0.15
CA LEU A 26 13.93 -4.85 1.03
C LEU A 26 13.42 -6.14 1.69
N ILE A 27 14.34 -7.03 2.08
CA ILE A 27 14.01 -8.39 2.58
C ILE A 27 13.09 -8.32 3.79
N ARG A 28 13.41 -7.46 4.77
CA ARG A 28 12.59 -7.32 5.98
C ARG A 28 11.18 -6.82 5.69
N GLN A 29 11.01 -5.89 4.75
CA GLN A 29 9.69 -5.37 4.35
C GLN A 29 8.87 -6.51 3.73
N GLY A 30 9.44 -7.25 2.78
CA GLY A 30 8.73 -8.37 2.15
C GLY A 30 8.27 -9.47 3.14
N LEU A 31 9.14 -9.85 4.08
CA LEU A 31 8.81 -10.86 5.10
C LEU A 31 7.72 -10.40 6.06
N LEU A 32 7.80 -9.14 6.52
CA LEU A 32 6.90 -8.60 7.54
C LEU A 32 5.64 -7.92 6.99
N HIS A 33 5.54 -7.79 5.66
CA HIS A 33 4.41 -7.15 5.01
C HIS A 33 3.08 -7.80 5.42
N ASP A 34 2.13 -6.97 5.86
CA ASP A 34 0.73 -7.32 6.13
C ASP A 34 0.50 -8.47 7.11
N LEU A 35 1.45 -8.77 8.00
CA LEU A 35 1.27 -9.83 9.00
C LEU A 35 0.10 -9.54 9.96
N SER A 36 -0.35 -8.29 10.08
CA SER A 36 -1.52 -7.95 10.88
C SER A 36 -2.83 -8.56 10.33
N LYS A 37 -2.89 -8.93 9.03
CA LYS A 37 -4.09 -9.52 8.41
C LYS A 37 -4.47 -10.89 8.94
N TYR A 38 -3.55 -11.56 9.63
CA TYR A 38 -3.80 -12.84 10.30
C TYR A 38 -4.30 -12.67 11.74
N ASN A 39 -4.31 -11.44 12.27
CA ASN A 39 -4.90 -11.16 13.57
C ASN A 39 -6.44 -11.27 13.50
N PRO A 40 -7.12 -11.83 14.51
CA PRO A 40 -8.58 -11.93 14.57
C PRO A 40 -9.35 -10.65 14.22
N VAL A 41 -8.84 -9.47 14.62
CA VAL A 41 -9.45 -8.16 14.35
C VAL A 41 -9.54 -7.85 12.85
N GLU A 42 -8.62 -8.38 12.05
CA GLU A 42 -8.63 -8.22 10.59
C GLU A 42 -9.21 -9.45 9.87
N LEU A 43 -8.82 -10.64 10.32
CA LEU A 43 -9.12 -11.90 9.65
C LEU A 43 -10.62 -12.19 9.62
N PHE A 44 -11.31 -12.10 10.76
CA PHE A 44 -12.73 -12.46 10.83
C PHE A 44 -13.62 -11.48 10.05
N PRO A 45 -13.47 -10.15 10.17
CA PRO A 45 -14.18 -9.21 9.30
C PRO A 45 -13.81 -9.40 7.83
N GLY A 46 -12.54 -9.70 7.52
CA GLY A 46 -12.08 -10.00 6.18
C GLY A 46 -12.82 -11.19 5.54
N CYS A 47 -13.06 -12.24 6.32
CA CYS A 47 -13.82 -13.42 5.89
C CYS A 47 -15.34 -13.17 5.83
N LYS A 48 -15.89 -12.38 6.76
CA LYS A 48 -17.31 -12.03 6.82
C LYS A 48 -17.73 -11.15 5.63
N TYR A 49 -16.93 -10.13 5.33
CA TYR A 49 -17.21 -9.12 4.30
C TYR A 49 -16.54 -9.40 2.95
N TYR A 50 -15.97 -10.60 2.78
CA TYR A 50 -15.34 -11.01 1.53
C TYR A 50 -16.29 -10.82 0.35
N THR A 51 -15.82 -10.06 -0.65
CA THR A 51 -16.52 -9.79 -1.89
C THR A 51 -15.53 -9.96 -3.04
N PRO A 52 -15.79 -10.82 -4.04
CA PRO A 52 -14.88 -11.02 -5.16
C PRO A 52 -14.48 -9.70 -5.83
N GLY A 53 -13.19 -9.53 -6.11
CA GLY A 53 -12.64 -8.33 -6.77
C GLY A 53 -12.68 -7.05 -5.93
N LYS A 54 -13.11 -7.08 -4.67
CA LYS A 54 -13.19 -5.91 -3.80
C LYS A 54 -12.54 -6.16 -2.44
N SER A 55 -11.98 -5.11 -1.87
CA SER A 55 -11.51 -5.17 -0.48
C SER A 55 -12.68 -5.39 0.48
N PRO A 56 -12.55 -6.27 1.49
CA PRO A 56 -13.59 -6.47 2.51
C PRO A 56 -13.89 -5.19 3.31
N HIS A 57 -12.94 -4.25 3.36
CA HIS A 57 -13.14 -2.95 4.01
C HIS A 57 -14.22 -2.11 3.32
N PHE A 58 -14.43 -2.29 2.01
CA PHE A 58 -15.47 -1.56 1.27
C PHE A 58 -16.86 -1.94 1.79
N LYS A 59 -17.16 -3.24 1.86
CA LYS A 59 -18.45 -3.74 2.35
C LYS A 59 -18.64 -3.42 3.84
N ALA A 60 -17.60 -3.55 4.66
CA ALA A 60 -17.66 -3.14 6.07
C ALA A 60 -18.04 -1.66 6.24
N ARG A 61 -17.45 -0.75 5.44
CA ARG A 61 -17.80 0.67 5.47
C ARG A 61 -19.23 0.95 5.01
N GLN A 62 -19.74 0.20 4.04
CA GLN A 62 -21.13 0.35 3.59
C GLN A 62 -22.14 -0.05 4.67
N GLU A 63 -21.86 -1.13 5.42
CA GLU A 63 -22.78 -1.64 6.44
C GLU A 63 -22.65 -0.94 7.79
N LEU A 64 -21.43 -0.55 8.19
CA LEU A 64 -21.13 -0.06 9.55
C LEU A 64 -20.69 1.40 9.60
N GLY A 65 -20.50 2.06 8.45
CA GLY A 65 -19.91 3.40 8.36
C GLY A 65 -18.39 3.45 8.58
N LEU A 66 -17.76 2.35 8.99
CA LEU A 66 -16.31 2.23 9.21
C LEU A 66 -15.80 0.81 8.95
N SER A 67 -14.48 0.63 8.91
CA SER A 67 -13.87 -0.70 8.91
C SER A 67 -12.83 -0.80 10.02
N GLU A 68 -13.18 -1.49 11.11
CA GLU A 68 -12.28 -1.74 12.24
C GLU A 68 -11.01 -2.46 11.79
N ALA A 69 -11.17 -3.45 10.91
CA ALA A 69 -10.05 -4.14 10.27
C ALA A 69 -9.11 -3.15 9.55
N TRP A 70 -9.62 -2.15 8.83
CA TRP A 70 -8.78 -1.14 8.19
C TRP A 70 -8.07 -0.23 9.20
N LEU A 71 -8.78 0.18 10.27
CA LEU A 71 -8.20 1.01 11.33
C LEU A 71 -7.05 0.27 12.04
N HIS A 72 -7.24 -1.01 12.35
CA HIS A 72 -6.22 -1.87 12.94
C HIS A 72 -5.03 -2.06 11.99
N HIS A 73 -5.32 -2.32 10.71
CA HIS A 73 -4.35 -2.58 9.65
C HIS A 73 -3.43 -1.39 9.36
N LYS A 74 -4.02 -0.23 9.06
CA LYS A 74 -3.25 1.00 8.78
C LYS A 74 -2.47 1.47 9.99
N GLY A 75 -2.95 1.19 11.21
CA GLY A 75 -2.27 1.50 12.47
C GLY A 75 -1.11 0.57 12.85
N ARG A 76 -0.89 -0.53 12.12
CA ARG A 76 0.19 -1.51 12.41
C ARG A 76 1.19 -1.68 11.27
N ASN A 77 0.81 -1.33 10.04
CA ASN A 77 1.67 -1.47 8.88
C ASN A 77 2.21 -0.11 8.44
N LYS A 78 3.52 0.08 8.66
CA LYS A 78 4.22 1.36 8.47
C LYS A 78 4.31 1.81 7.01
N HIS A 79 3.96 0.98 6.03
CA HIS A 79 3.88 1.39 4.63
C HIS A 79 2.56 2.09 4.30
N HIS A 80 1.55 2.06 5.17
CA HIS A 80 0.38 2.92 5.01
C HIS A 80 0.72 4.33 5.50
N PHE A 81 0.47 5.34 4.66
CA PHE A 81 0.73 6.73 5.02
C PHE A 81 -0.13 7.17 6.22
N GLU A 82 -1.30 6.56 6.42
CA GLU A 82 -2.15 6.84 7.59
C GLU A 82 -1.53 6.45 8.92
N TYR A 83 -0.52 5.56 8.93
CA TYR A 83 0.28 5.28 10.12
C TYR A 83 1.06 6.52 10.59
N TRP A 84 1.38 7.40 9.66
CA TRP A 84 2.23 8.57 9.86
C TRP A 84 1.42 9.85 9.96
N ILE A 85 0.15 9.79 10.35
CA ILE A 85 -0.64 10.99 10.63
C ILE A 85 -0.46 11.35 12.11
N ASP A 86 -0.04 12.59 12.38
CA ASP A 86 0.16 13.10 13.73
C ASP A 86 -0.16 14.61 13.79
N TYR A 87 -0.14 15.19 14.98
CA TYR A 87 -0.35 16.62 15.19
C TYR A 87 0.85 17.43 14.72
N GLU A 88 0.63 18.32 13.76
CA GLU A 88 1.64 19.29 13.35
C GLU A 88 1.54 20.57 14.18
N GLN A 89 2.66 20.99 14.75
CA GLN A 89 2.73 22.16 15.63
C GLN A 89 2.37 23.47 14.92
N LYS A 90 2.62 23.57 13.61
CA LYS A 90 2.39 24.79 12.82
C LYS A 90 0.94 24.93 12.34
N SER A 91 0.30 23.85 11.92
CA SER A 91 -1.05 23.88 11.34
C SER A 91 -2.18 23.70 12.37
N LYS A 92 -1.84 23.47 13.65
CA LYS A 92 -2.80 23.22 14.75
C LYS A 92 -3.80 22.11 14.42
N GLY A 93 -3.35 21.03 13.78
CA GLY A 93 -4.20 19.93 13.37
C GLY A 93 -3.42 18.68 12.97
N LEU A 94 -4.16 17.65 12.53
CA LEU A 94 -3.56 16.44 11.99
C LEU A 94 -2.92 16.73 10.63
N ALA A 95 -1.69 16.25 10.44
CA ALA A 95 -0.97 16.32 9.19
C ALA A 95 -0.22 15.00 8.92
N GLY A 96 0.14 14.78 7.65
CA GLY A 96 0.98 13.65 7.27
C GLY A 96 2.45 13.93 7.62
N MET A 97 3.08 13.03 8.37
CA MET A 97 4.49 13.07 8.73
C MET A 97 5.34 12.41 7.65
N LYS A 98 6.58 12.89 7.50
CA LYS A 98 7.51 12.39 6.50
C LYS A 98 7.85 10.92 6.77
N MET A 99 7.54 10.05 5.81
CA MET A 99 7.79 8.61 5.93
C MET A 99 9.27 8.27 5.68
N PRO A 100 9.86 7.29 6.38
CA PRO A 100 11.15 6.72 5.99
C PRO A 100 11.12 6.10 4.59
N LEU A 101 12.18 6.29 3.79
CA LEU A 101 12.28 5.85 2.38
C LEU A 101 11.81 4.42 2.13
N ARG A 102 12.27 3.47 2.96
CA ARG A 102 11.92 2.05 2.82
C ARG A 102 10.41 1.79 2.84
N TYR A 103 9.65 2.57 3.61
CA TYR A 103 8.21 2.43 3.71
C TYR A 103 7.47 3.14 2.58
N VAL A 104 8.04 4.18 1.97
CA VAL A 104 7.49 4.76 0.74
C VAL A 104 7.66 3.80 -0.43
N VAL A 105 8.82 3.14 -0.51
CA VAL A 105 9.05 2.10 -1.52
C VAL A 105 8.16 0.88 -1.27
N GLU A 106 8.01 0.43 -0.03
CA GLU A 106 7.05 -0.63 0.32
C GLU A 106 5.60 -0.22 -0.03
N MET A 107 5.19 1.03 0.22
CA MET A 107 3.87 1.55 -0.15
C MET A 107 3.62 1.53 -1.65
N PHE A 108 4.64 1.89 -2.44
CA PHE A 108 4.59 1.79 -3.90
C PHE A 108 4.41 0.33 -4.36
N VAL A 109 5.22 -0.58 -3.81
CA VAL A 109 5.14 -2.02 -4.14
C VAL A 109 3.80 -2.60 -3.72
N ASP A 110 3.32 -2.30 -2.52
CA ASP A 110 2.02 -2.71 -2.00
C ASP A 110 0.90 -2.31 -2.97
N ARG A 111 0.85 -1.04 -3.37
CA ARG A 111 -0.17 -0.55 -4.29
C ARG A 111 -0.12 -1.24 -5.65
N MET A 112 1.08 -1.40 -6.22
CA MET A 112 1.27 -2.11 -7.49
C MET A 112 0.79 -3.56 -7.39
N CYS A 113 1.18 -4.27 -6.33
CA CYS A 113 0.79 -5.66 -6.10
C CYS A 113 -0.69 -5.81 -5.80
N ALA A 114 -1.32 -4.85 -5.11
CA ALA A 114 -2.76 -4.84 -4.88
C ALA A 114 -3.51 -4.71 -6.21
N CYS A 115 -3.08 -3.81 -7.10
CA CYS A 115 -3.64 -3.72 -8.45
C CYS A 115 -3.49 -5.03 -9.23
N LYS A 116 -2.31 -5.67 -9.21
CA LYS A 116 -2.11 -6.99 -9.83
C LYS A 116 -3.07 -8.03 -9.27
N ASN A 117 -3.22 -8.09 -7.95
CA ASN A 117 -4.03 -9.08 -7.26
C ASN A 117 -5.54 -8.91 -7.56
N TYR A 118 -6.05 -7.68 -7.59
CA TYR A 118 -7.48 -7.42 -7.79
C TYR A 118 -7.91 -7.31 -9.25
N TYR A 119 -7.05 -6.82 -10.15
CA TYR A 119 -7.40 -6.64 -11.56
C TYR A 119 -7.02 -7.84 -12.44
N GLY A 120 -6.11 -8.71 -11.99
CA GLY A 120 -5.73 -9.90 -12.73
C GLY A 120 -5.28 -9.56 -14.15
N GLU A 121 -5.93 -10.15 -15.15
CA GLU A 121 -5.64 -9.92 -16.57
C GLU A 121 -5.89 -8.48 -17.03
N ALA A 122 -6.75 -7.73 -16.33
CA ALA A 122 -7.01 -6.32 -16.64
C ALA A 122 -5.95 -5.36 -16.07
N TYR A 123 -4.94 -5.86 -15.34
CA TYR A 123 -3.87 -5.04 -14.80
C TYR A 123 -3.00 -4.45 -15.92
N THR A 124 -2.69 -3.16 -15.78
CA THR A 124 -1.64 -2.50 -16.56
C THR A 124 -0.73 -1.70 -15.64
N CYS A 125 0.46 -1.31 -16.12
CA CYS A 125 1.34 -0.42 -15.34
C CYS A 125 0.71 0.94 -15.02
N ARG A 126 -0.41 1.31 -15.66
CA ARG A 126 -1.16 2.52 -15.35
C ARG A 126 -2.08 2.38 -14.15
N SER A 127 -2.54 1.16 -13.84
CA SER A 127 -3.54 0.90 -12.81
C SER A 127 -3.21 1.49 -11.44
N PRO A 128 -1.95 1.42 -10.94
CA PRO A 128 -1.59 2.00 -9.64
C PRO A 128 -1.68 3.52 -9.61
N TRP A 129 -1.22 4.20 -10.68
CA TRP A 129 -1.34 5.66 -10.81
C TRP A 129 -2.81 6.08 -10.88
N GLU A 130 -3.60 5.43 -11.74
CA GLU A 130 -5.01 5.79 -11.92
C GLU A 130 -5.83 5.57 -10.65
N TYR A 131 -5.53 4.52 -9.88
CA TYR A 131 -6.16 4.31 -8.57
C TYR A 131 -5.73 5.40 -7.56
N TYR A 132 -4.45 5.77 -7.53
CA TYR A 132 -3.96 6.86 -6.68
C TYR A 132 -4.62 8.20 -7.05
N GLU A 133 -4.60 8.57 -8.32
CA GLU A 133 -5.08 9.86 -8.83
C GLU A 133 -6.55 10.11 -8.51
N ARG A 134 -7.41 9.07 -8.64
CA ARG A 134 -8.83 9.16 -8.27
C ARG A 134 -9.06 9.47 -6.78
N ASN A 135 -8.13 9.08 -5.92
CA ASN A 135 -8.29 9.12 -4.47
C ASN A 135 -7.39 10.15 -3.76
N LYS A 136 -6.37 10.71 -4.43
CA LYS A 136 -5.32 11.54 -3.81
C LYS A 136 -5.85 12.75 -3.05
N LYS A 137 -6.99 13.30 -3.46
CA LYS A 137 -7.67 14.42 -2.76
C LYS A 137 -8.12 14.09 -1.33
N TYR A 138 -8.22 12.81 -0.97
CA TYR A 138 -8.58 12.35 0.37
C TYR A 138 -7.35 11.97 1.22
N TYR A 139 -6.14 12.03 0.66
CA TYR A 139 -4.94 11.58 1.35
C TYR A 139 -4.29 12.71 2.12
N LEU A 140 -3.98 12.44 3.39
CA LEU A 140 -3.21 13.32 4.25
C LEU A 140 -1.78 12.77 4.33
N MET A 141 -0.88 13.32 3.51
CA MET A 141 0.48 12.81 3.33
C MET A 141 1.48 13.98 3.36
N HIS A 142 2.68 13.75 3.90
CA HIS A 142 3.75 14.74 3.86
C HIS A 142 4.13 15.06 2.39
N PRO A 143 4.36 16.33 2.01
CA PRO A 143 4.67 16.72 0.63
C PRO A 143 5.82 15.92 0.00
N ASP A 144 6.95 15.74 0.71
CA ASP A 144 8.09 14.96 0.19
C ASP A 144 7.74 13.48 -0.05
N THR A 145 6.94 12.89 0.84
CA THR A 145 6.48 11.50 0.71
C THR A 145 5.53 11.35 -0.47
N GLN A 146 4.62 12.30 -0.64
CA GLN A 146 3.71 12.35 -1.77
C GLN A 146 4.47 12.50 -3.09
N ALA A 147 5.40 13.45 -3.17
CA ALA A 147 6.21 13.66 -4.37
C ALA A 147 7.00 12.42 -4.77
N LEU A 148 7.62 11.73 -3.82
CA LEU A 148 8.31 10.46 -4.10
C LEU A 148 7.34 9.37 -4.56
N LEU A 149 6.18 9.21 -3.90
CA LEU A 149 5.21 8.21 -4.31
C LEU A 149 4.69 8.48 -5.74
N GLU A 150 4.32 9.72 -6.04
CA GLU A 150 3.83 10.13 -7.36
C GLU A 150 4.88 9.90 -8.44
N GLU A 151 6.14 10.27 -8.19
CA GLU A 151 7.25 10.00 -9.12
C GLU A 151 7.40 8.52 -9.45
N LEU A 152 7.35 7.63 -8.43
CA LEU A 152 7.45 6.19 -8.66
C LEU A 152 6.25 5.62 -9.42
N LEU A 153 5.04 6.11 -9.13
CA LEU A 153 3.82 5.67 -9.81
C LEU A 153 3.76 6.16 -11.26
N LEU A 154 4.20 7.39 -11.53
CA LEU A 154 4.31 7.95 -12.87
C LEU A 154 5.38 7.23 -13.68
N MET A 155 6.56 6.97 -13.08
CA MET A 155 7.61 6.18 -13.72
C MET A 155 7.13 4.76 -14.03
N LEU A 156 6.38 4.12 -13.13
CA LEU A 156 5.76 2.83 -13.41
C LEU A 156 4.81 2.92 -14.61
N ARG A 157 3.93 3.92 -14.63
CA ARG A 157 2.95 4.15 -15.71
C ARG A 157 3.61 4.33 -17.07
N ASP A 158 4.66 5.13 -17.13
CA ASP A 158 5.26 5.62 -18.38
C ASP A 158 6.44 4.74 -18.86
N GLU A 159 7.17 4.13 -17.92
CA GLU A 159 8.42 3.43 -18.20
C GLU A 159 8.40 1.94 -17.82
N GLY A 160 7.36 1.49 -17.12
CA GLY A 160 7.18 0.10 -16.73
C GLY A 160 8.02 -0.35 -15.53
N GLU A 161 7.81 -1.60 -15.12
CA GLU A 161 8.36 -2.13 -13.87
C GLU A 161 9.90 -2.21 -13.87
N GLU A 162 10.52 -2.67 -14.96
CA GLU A 162 11.98 -2.88 -14.97
C GLU A 162 12.77 -1.59 -14.77
N LYS A 163 12.40 -0.53 -15.50
CA LYS A 163 13.04 0.79 -15.38
C LYS A 163 12.80 1.40 -14.01
N THR A 164 11.57 1.33 -13.52
CA THR A 164 11.20 1.84 -12.19
C THR A 164 11.98 1.13 -11.08
N PHE A 165 12.05 -0.20 -11.12
CA PHE A 165 12.77 -1.00 -10.11
C PHE A 165 14.28 -0.72 -10.14
N ARG A 166 14.85 -0.56 -11.34
CA ARG A 166 16.26 -0.16 -11.49
C ARG A 166 16.51 1.22 -10.89
N TYR A 167 15.64 2.19 -11.15
CA TYR A 167 15.73 3.52 -10.57
C TYR A 167 15.65 3.48 -9.04
N ILE A 168 14.69 2.75 -8.47
CA ILE A 168 14.56 2.58 -7.02
C ILE A 168 15.85 2.02 -6.41
N ARG A 169 16.41 0.94 -6.98
CA ARG A 169 17.62 0.29 -6.46
C ARG A 169 18.88 1.13 -6.56
N THR A 170 19.02 1.90 -7.64
CA THR A 170 20.29 2.58 -7.97
C THR A 170 20.31 4.02 -7.50
N ARG A 171 19.14 4.66 -7.34
CA ARG A 171 19.00 6.08 -7.00
C ARG A 171 18.30 6.28 -5.67
N VAL A 172 17.07 5.77 -5.51
CA VAL A 172 16.23 6.02 -4.32
C VAL A 172 16.83 5.37 -3.07
N LEU A 173 17.00 4.04 -3.06
CA LEU A 173 17.49 3.30 -1.90
C LEU A 173 18.98 3.52 -1.60
N LYS A 174 19.75 4.03 -2.57
CA LYS A 174 21.16 4.42 -2.38
C LYS A 174 21.34 5.88 -1.97
N GLY A 175 20.26 6.64 -1.74
CA GLY A 175 20.33 8.04 -1.33
C GLY A 175 20.97 8.96 -2.37
N LYS A 176 21.02 8.57 -3.66
CA LYS A 176 21.59 9.39 -4.74
C LYS A 176 20.63 10.47 -5.26
N ARG A 177 19.57 10.74 -4.51
CA ARG A 177 18.61 11.83 -4.70
C ARG A 177 18.26 12.41 -3.34
N LYS A 178 17.89 13.69 -3.32
CA LYS A 178 17.37 14.31 -2.12
C LYS A 178 16.01 13.68 -1.78
N TYR A 179 15.87 13.22 -0.55
CA TYR A 179 14.59 12.83 0.03
C TYR A 179 14.52 13.41 1.43
#